data_AF-A0A6I4RCC8-F1
#
_entry.id   AF-A0A6I4RCC8-F1
#
_cell.length_a   1.000
_cell.length_b   1.000
_cell.length_c   1.000
_cell.angle_alpha   90.00
_cell.angle_beta   90.00
_cell.angle_gamma   90.00
#
_symmetry.space_group_name_H-M   'P 1'
#
loop_
_entity.id
_entity.type
_entity.pdbx_description
1 polymer ?
#
loop_
_entity_poly.entity_id
_entity_poly.type
_entity_poly.pdbx_seq_one_letter_code
_entity_poly.pdbx_strand_id
1 'polypeptide(L)'
;MGFKRFLVGSVAFLSTVALAACSTGEKSASSDGDNVKVGVIQYAEHEALSSARKGFLEALDKAGYAEGKNLTVDYQNAQGDQANLQTMVEQLAGKNDVNFAIATPAAQALLSADSETPSVFTAVTDPIEAGLVDSLKAPGGSMTGSIDATDVAGQIEMLIKVVPNAKTFGIFYNSSEVNSEVQAKEAKKLLEEKGKKVVIKTVTSTNDVQQAVTSLAGQVEAIYLPTDNTVASTASTIGDILLKAKVPAMGSDEAVLEATLFTYGVDYHAIGVQAGELAARILKGEKAADLAVKTPETAAVAVNEEMAKAVGIDPEMIKKLGK
;
A
#
# COMPACT_ATOMS: atom_id res chain seq x y z
N MET A 1 -0.96 50.20 81.17
CA MET A 1 -1.12 49.42 82.43
C MET A 1 -2.52 48.84 82.45
N GLY A 2 -2.68 47.55 82.74
CA GLY A 2 -3.98 46.95 83.05
C GLY A 2 -4.37 45.79 82.13
N PHE A 3 -4.03 44.59 82.57
CA PHE A 3 -4.32 43.28 81.95
C PHE A 3 -5.57 42.65 82.61
N LYS A 4 -6.14 41.62 81.96
CA LYS A 4 -7.10 40.56 82.40
C LYS A 4 -8.54 40.73 81.84
N ARG A 5 -9.12 39.85 81.01
CA ARG A 5 -9.28 38.37 80.89
C ARG A 5 -10.54 37.81 81.59
N PHE A 6 -11.18 36.87 80.86
CA PHE A 6 -12.17 35.81 81.23
C PHE A 6 -13.66 36.23 81.32
N LEU A 7 -14.69 35.44 80.97
CA LEU A 7 -14.88 33.97 80.84
C LEU A 7 -16.16 33.72 79.97
N VAL A 8 -16.11 32.90 78.90
CA VAL A 8 -16.82 31.60 78.66
C VAL A 8 -18.35 31.62 78.44
N GLY A 9 -18.78 30.93 77.36
CA GLY A 9 -20.17 30.51 77.15
C GLY A 9 -20.41 29.85 75.78
N SER A 10 -19.91 28.63 75.59
CA SER A 10 -20.16 27.74 74.43
C SER A 10 -21.62 27.25 74.38
N VAL A 11 -22.23 27.13 73.20
CA VAL A 11 -23.00 25.93 72.76
C VAL A 11 -23.05 25.91 71.22
N ALA A 12 -22.69 24.76 70.66
CA ALA A 12 -22.65 24.41 69.26
C ALA A 12 -24.03 24.06 68.69
N PHE A 13 -24.23 24.27 67.37
CA PHE A 13 -25.01 23.33 66.56
C PHE A 13 -24.47 23.30 65.13
N LEU A 14 -23.86 22.17 64.78
CA LEU A 14 -23.47 21.76 63.44
C LEU A 14 -24.71 21.45 62.61
N SER A 15 -24.71 21.86 61.34
CA SER A 15 -25.52 21.26 60.27
C SER A 15 -24.87 21.54 58.91
N THR A 16 -23.76 20.86 58.62
CA THR A 16 -23.18 20.80 57.27
C THR A 16 -23.99 19.82 56.43
N VAL A 17 -24.76 20.34 55.47
CA VAL A 17 -25.39 19.54 54.41
C VAL A 17 -24.31 19.16 53.40
N ALA A 18 -23.87 17.90 53.43
CA ALA A 18 -23.04 17.32 52.39
C ALA A 18 -23.93 16.88 51.21
N LEU A 19 -23.86 17.63 50.11
CA LEU A 19 -24.38 17.18 48.81
C LEU A 19 -23.41 16.14 48.26
N ALA A 20 -23.71 14.88 48.52
CA ALA A 20 -23.09 13.75 47.83
C ALA A 20 -23.61 13.70 46.39
N ALA A 21 -22.88 14.32 45.47
CA ALA A 21 -23.06 14.09 44.04
C ALA A 21 -22.50 12.70 43.71
N CYS A 22 -23.39 11.71 43.61
CA CYS A 22 -23.09 10.43 42.99
C CYS A 22 -22.81 10.65 41.50
N SER A 23 -21.55 10.87 41.16
CA SER A 23 -21.01 10.68 39.83
C SER A 23 -20.99 9.18 39.53
N THR A 24 -22.13 8.63 39.12
CA THR A 24 -22.15 7.42 38.27
C THR A 24 -21.33 7.72 37.03
N GLY A 25 -20.15 7.12 36.95
CA GLY A 25 -19.30 7.14 35.75
C GLY A 25 -19.97 6.36 34.64
N GLU A 26 -20.97 6.96 34.02
CA GLU A 26 -21.19 6.76 32.59
C GLU A 26 -19.96 7.36 31.90
N LYS A 27 -19.18 6.51 31.23
CA LYS A 27 -18.26 6.96 30.18
C LYS A 27 -19.12 7.74 29.19
N SER A 28 -19.18 9.05 29.39
CA SER A 28 -19.68 9.99 28.39
C SER A 28 -18.84 9.73 27.16
N ALA A 29 -19.49 9.22 26.11
CA ALA A 29 -18.93 9.19 24.79
C ALA A 29 -18.48 10.61 24.47
N SER A 30 -17.16 10.81 24.38
CA SER A 30 -16.54 12.06 23.98
C SER A 30 -17.02 12.39 22.57
N SER A 31 -18.02 13.25 22.50
CA SER A 31 -18.53 13.86 21.29
C SER A 31 -18.24 15.35 21.36
N ASP A 32 -16.97 15.69 21.08
CA ASP A 32 -16.50 16.99 20.59
C ASP A 32 -15.00 16.90 20.23
N GLY A 33 -14.67 16.99 18.94
CA GLY A 33 -13.54 17.80 18.48
C GLY A 33 -12.07 17.36 18.66
N ASP A 34 -11.73 16.11 19.00
CA ASP A 34 -10.32 15.69 18.94
C ASP A 34 -9.89 15.52 17.47
N ASN A 35 -8.95 16.37 17.05
CA ASN A 35 -8.34 16.34 15.73
C ASN A 35 -7.50 15.06 15.59
N VAL A 36 -8.00 14.10 14.82
CA VAL A 36 -7.32 12.83 14.55
C VAL A 36 -6.09 13.07 13.70
N LYS A 37 -4.99 12.40 14.01
CA LYS A 37 -3.75 12.44 13.25
C LYS A 37 -3.51 11.12 12.54
N VAL A 38 -3.32 11.20 11.23
CA VAL A 38 -2.91 10.08 10.40
C VAL A 38 -1.53 10.36 9.83
N GLY A 39 -0.57 9.48 10.15
CA GLY A 39 0.73 9.48 9.49
C GLY A 39 0.65 8.68 8.21
N VAL A 40 1.10 9.22 7.09
CA VAL A 40 1.12 8.52 5.80
C VAL A 40 2.54 8.42 5.31
N ILE A 41 3.03 7.20 5.11
CA ILE A 41 4.30 6.94 4.43
C ILE A 41 4.03 6.25 3.10
N GLN A 42 4.43 6.90 2.01
CA GLN A 42 4.37 6.35 0.67
C GLN A 42 5.77 6.06 0.15
N TYR A 43 5.98 4.88 -0.44
CA TYR A 43 7.32 4.51 -0.91
C TYR A 43 7.79 5.33 -2.11
N ALA A 44 6.96 5.45 -3.15
CA ALA A 44 7.34 6.09 -4.41
C ALA A 44 6.20 6.97 -4.98
N GLU A 45 6.50 7.86 -5.92
CA GLU A 45 5.49 8.67 -6.60
C GLU A 45 5.12 8.05 -7.95
N HIS A 46 3.96 7.41 -8.02
CA HIS A 46 3.31 6.97 -9.26
C HIS A 46 1.80 6.83 -9.05
N GLU A 47 1.05 6.77 -10.16
CA GLU A 47 -0.42 6.89 -10.16
C GLU A 47 -1.10 5.84 -9.27
N ALA A 48 -0.61 4.59 -9.27
CA ALA A 48 -1.18 3.52 -8.46
C ALA A 48 -1.18 3.84 -6.96
N LEU A 49 -0.04 4.24 -6.37
CA LEU A 49 0.03 4.56 -4.93
C LEU A 49 -0.75 5.84 -4.60
N SER A 50 -0.70 6.83 -5.49
CA SER A 50 -1.45 8.07 -5.33
C SER A 50 -2.97 7.85 -5.38
N SER A 51 -3.44 6.94 -6.23
CA SER A 51 -4.83 6.48 -6.28
C SER A 51 -5.24 5.73 -5.02
N ALA A 52 -4.37 4.86 -4.48
CA ALA A 52 -4.63 4.18 -3.20
C ALA A 52 -4.71 5.15 -2.02
N ARG A 53 -3.81 6.14 -1.95
CA ARG A 53 -3.90 7.22 -0.95
C ARG A 53 -5.21 8.00 -1.05
N LYS A 54 -5.63 8.32 -2.27
CA LYS A 54 -6.89 9.03 -2.50
C LYS A 54 -8.09 8.21 -2.01
N GLY A 55 -8.16 6.92 -2.37
CA GLY A 55 -9.22 6.02 -1.89
C GLY A 55 -9.27 5.91 -0.36
N PHE A 56 -8.10 5.84 0.28
CA PHE A 56 -7.98 5.83 1.73
C PHE A 56 -8.57 7.08 2.39
N LEU A 57 -8.19 8.26 1.91
CA LEU A 57 -8.68 9.53 2.44
C LEU A 57 -10.19 9.71 2.20
N GLU A 58 -10.69 9.27 1.05
CA GLU A 58 -12.14 9.27 0.77
C GLU A 58 -12.93 8.37 1.72
N ALA A 59 -12.40 7.20 2.08
CA ALA A 59 -13.04 6.32 3.05
C ALA A 59 -13.04 6.91 4.48
N LEU A 60 -11.97 7.61 4.87
CA LEU A 60 -11.93 8.35 6.13
C LEU A 60 -12.94 9.51 6.15
N ASP A 61 -13.05 10.29 5.07
CA ASP A 61 -14.03 11.37 4.95
C ASP A 61 -15.47 10.83 5.09
N LYS A 62 -15.79 9.72 4.40
CA LYS A 62 -17.07 9.01 4.53
C LYS A 62 -17.33 8.50 5.95
N ALA A 63 -16.29 8.16 6.70
CA ALA A 63 -16.38 7.75 8.10
C ALA A 63 -16.49 8.92 9.09
N GLY A 64 -16.41 10.16 8.60
CA GLY A 64 -16.54 11.39 9.40
C GLY A 64 -15.20 12.04 9.78
N TYR A 65 -14.08 11.61 9.21
CA TYR A 65 -12.74 12.18 9.43
C TYR A 65 -12.29 12.93 8.18
N ALA A 66 -12.44 14.25 8.19
CA ALA A 66 -12.21 15.10 7.03
C ALA A 66 -11.02 16.04 7.26
N GLU A 67 -10.09 16.06 6.30
CA GLU A 67 -8.87 16.87 6.38
C GLU A 67 -9.21 18.36 6.49
N GLY A 68 -8.51 19.07 7.38
CA GLY A 68 -8.75 20.49 7.65
C GLY A 68 -10.01 20.78 8.48
N LYS A 69 -10.77 19.74 8.90
CA LYS A 69 -11.86 19.86 9.87
C LYS A 69 -11.51 19.17 11.19
N ASN A 70 -11.31 17.87 11.14
CA ASN A 70 -11.05 17.02 12.30
C ASN A 70 -10.04 15.90 12.02
N LEU A 71 -9.33 15.99 10.88
CA LEU A 71 -8.24 15.12 10.48
C LEU A 71 -7.04 15.98 10.08
N THR A 72 -5.86 15.58 10.57
CA THR A 72 -4.54 16.05 10.13
C THR A 72 -3.79 14.90 9.50
N VAL A 73 -3.26 15.13 8.30
CA VAL A 73 -2.47 14.13 7.56
C VAL A 73 -1.01 14.58 7.55
N ASP A 74 -0.13 13.79 8.18
CA ASP A 74 1.32 13.97 8.08
C ASP A 74 1.84 13.06 6.96
N TYR A 75 2.01 13.64 5.77
CA TYR A 75 2.38 12.90 4.57
C TYR A 75 3.88 12.96 4.28
N GLN A 76 4.48 11.78 4.18
CA GLN A 76 5.87 11.56 3.78
C GLN A 76 5.93 10.68 2.52
N ASN A 77 6.85 10.99 1.61
CA ASN A 77 7.09 10.17 0.42
C ASN A 77 8.59 9.94 0.22
N ALA A 78 9.00 8.66 0.22
CA ALA A 78 10.40 8.25 0.13
C ALA A 78 11.04 8.39 -1.26
N GLN A 79 10.27 8.81 -2.27
CA GLN A 79 10.73 9.03 -3.64
C GLN A 79 11.36 7.78 -4.27
N GLY A 80 10.87 6.60 -3.90
CA GLY A 80 11.38 5.31 -4.38
C GLY A 80 12.76 4.94 -3.83
N ASP A 81 13.23 5.62 -2.78
CA ASP A 81 14.55 5.41 -2.20
C ASP A 81 14.45 4.80 -0.79
N GLN A 82 15.04 3.62 -0.63
CA GLN A 82 15.15 2.92 0.65
C GLN A 82 15.86 3.75 1.73
N ALA A 83 16.85 4.55 1.35
CA ALA A 83 17.60 5.37 2.29
C ALA A 83 16.75 6.49 2.89
N ASN A 84 15.74 6.98 2.16
CA ASN A 84 14.83 8.02 2.64
C ASN A 84 13.81 7.48 3.66
N LEU A 85 13.42 6.19 3.53
CA LEU A 85 12.39 5.59 4.37
C LEU A 85 12.68 5.76 5.86
N GLN A 86 13.91 5.47 6.30
CA GLN A 86 14.25 5.51 7.73
C GLN A 86 13.97 6.89 8.35
N THR A 87 14.49 7.96 7.73
CA THR A 87 14.28 9.31 8.26
C THR A 87 12.81 9.72 8.23
N MET A 88 12.05 9.27 7.24
CA MET A 88 10.62 9.59 7.11
C MET A 88 9.76 8.85 8.12
N VAL A 89 10.02 7.57 8.39
CA VAL A 89 9.24 6.82 9.39
C VAL A 89 9.53 7.30 10.82
N GLU A 90 10.75 7.76 11.12
CA GLU A 90 11.07 8.42 12.40
C GLU A 90 10.28 9.73 12.62
N GLN A 91 9.87 10.39 11.52
CA GLN A 91 9.00 11.56 11.60
C GLN A 91 7.57 11.20 11.99
N LEU A 92 7.12 9.97 11.73
CA LEU A 92 5.76 9.48 12.00
C LEU A 92 5.63 8.67 13.30
N ALA A 93 6.69 7.96 13.70
CA ALA A 93 6.67 7.02 14.81
C ALA A 93 6.18 7.67 16.12
N GLY A 94 5.16 7.05 16.73
CA GLY A 94 4.57 7.44 18.02
C GLY A 94 3.88 8.81 18.05
N LYS A 95 3.56 9.40 16.88
CA LYS A 95 3.00 10.76 16.78
C LYS A 95 1.57 10.83 16.25
N ASN A 96 1.04 9.72 15.77
CA ASN A 96 -0.24 9.62 15.10
C ASN A 96 -1.17 8.64 15.82
N ASP A 97 -2.48 8.80 15.62
CA ASP A 97 -3.48 7.88 16.17
C ASP A 97 -3.55 6.58 15.36
N VAL A 98 -3.30 6.69 14.06
CA VAL A 98 -3.12 5.56 13.14
C VAL A 98 -2.09 5.95 12.07
N ASN A 99 -1.24 5.02 11.66
CA ASN A 99 -0.37 5.22 10.51
C ASN A 99 -0.93 4.47 9.28
N PHE A 100 -0.58 4.95 8.11
CA PHE A 100 -0.93 4.38 6.83
C PHE A 100 0.32 4.22 5.97
N ALA A 101 0.66 2.97 5.64
CA ALA A 101 1.82 2.65 4.82
C ALA A 101 1.40 2.19 3.43
N ILE A 102 1.99 2.80 2.40
CA ILE A 102 1.67 2.53 1.00
C ILE A 102 2.89 1.91 0.33
N ALA A 103 2.71 0.65 -0.10
CA ALA A 103 3.73 -0.28 -0.61
C ALA A 103 4.55 -1.02 0.46
N THR A 104 5.02 -2.22 0.10
CA THR A 104 5.76 -3.14 0.98
C THR A 104 6.95 -2.50 1.69
N PRO A 105 7.85 -1.75 1.00
CA PRO A 105 9.01 -1.16 1.69
C PRO A 105 8.61 -0.14 2.76
N ALA A 106 7.59 0.67 2.49
CA ALA A 106 7.07 1.64 3.44
C ALA A 106 6.47 0.96 4.67
N ALA A 107 5.73 -0.13 4.48
CA ALA A 107 5.15 -0.89 5.58
C ALA A 107 6.22 -1.57 6.44
N GLN A 108 7.25 -2.16 5.82
CA GLN A 108 8.36 -2.79 6.54
C GLN A 108 9.19 -1.77 7.34
N ALA A 109 9.49 -0.61 6.73
CA ALA A 109 10.20 0.46 7.40
C ALA A 109 9.38 1.01 8.58
N LEU A 110 8.08 1.22 8.39
CA LEU A 110 7.20 1.72 9.44
C LEU A 110 7.12 0.74 10.60
N LEU A 111 6.87 -0.54 10.35
CA LEU A 111 6.80 -1.57 11.40
C LEU A 111 8.11 -1.68 12.18
N SER A 112 9.25 -1.53 11.50
CA SER A 112 10.57 -1.57 12.13
C SER A 112 10.82 -0.36 13.06
N ALA A 113 10.28 0.80 12.73
CA ALA A 113 10.43 2.03 13.50
C ALA A 113 9.35 2.22 14.58
N ASP A 114 8.16 1.67 14.34
CA ASP A 114 6.99 1.81 15.21
C ASP A 114 6.12 0.54 15.14
N SER A 115 6.33 -0.35 16.11
CA SER A 115 5.54 -1.56 16.27
C SER A 115 4.31 -1.40 17.15
N GLU A 116 4.11 -0.22 17.76
CA GLU A 116 3.08 -0.02 18.78
C GLU A 116 1.88 0.77 18.24
N THR A 117 2.11 1.77 17.39
CA THR A 117 1.02 2.56 16.80
C THR A 117 0.22 1.70 15.82
N PRO A 118 -1.11 1.61 15.96
CA PRO A 118 -1.96 0.91 15.00
C PRO A 118 -1.69 1.42 13.58
N SER A 119 -1.46 0.49 12.66
CA SER A 119 -1.06 0.84 11.30
C SER A 119 -1.87 0.05 10.29
N VAL A 120 -2.21 0.71 9.19
CA VAL A 120 -2.89 0.09 8.05
C VAL A 120 -1.94 0.13 6.85
N PHE A 121 -1.77 -0.98 6.14
CA PHE A 121 -1.05 -1.00 4.88
C PHE A 121 -2.00 -1.10 3.68
N THR A 122 -1.54 -0.63 2.52
CA THR A 122 -2.12 -0.95 1.22
C THR A 122 -1.01 -1.16 0.18
N ALA A 123 -1.36 -1.68 -1.00
CA ALA A 123 -0.40 -2.00 -2.07
C ALA A 123 0.74 -2.92 -1.61
N VAL A 124 0.44 -3.86 -0.71
CA VAL A 124 1.37 -4.90 -0.26
C VAL A 124 0.98 -6.21 -0.90
N THR A 125 1.90 -6.86 -1.60
CA THR A 125 1.58 -8.06 -2.39
C THR A 125 1.48 -9.31 -1.52
N ASP A 126 2.48 -9.52 -0.66
CA ASP A 126 2.50 -10.61 0.29
C ASP A 126 2.90 -10.10 1.68
N PRO A 127 1.93 -9.77 2.54
CA PRO A 127 2.22 -9.22 3.86
C PRO A 127 2.78 -10.28 4.82
N ILE A 128 2.66 -11.57 4.52
CA ILE A 128 3.22 -12.65 5.35
C ILE A 128 4.71 -12.80 5.03
N GLU A 129 5.07 -12.94 3.75
CA GLU A 129 6.48 -13.00 3.33
C GLU A 129 7.23 -11.69 3.62
N ALA A 130 6.53 -10.55 3.61
CA ALA A 130 7.10 -9.26 4.02
C ALA A 130 7.29 -9.13 5.54
N GLY A 131 6.78 -10.08 6.35
CA GLY A 131 6.90 -10.07 7.81
C GLY A 131 6.01 -9.04 8.51
N LEU A 132 4.91 -8.61 7.88
CA LEU A 132 4.02 -7.59 8.41
C LEU A 132 2.90 -8.18 9.28
N VAL A 133 2.46 -9.41 8.98
CA VAL A 133 1.33 -10.08 9.64
C VAL A 133 1.56 -11.59 9.76
N ASP A 134 0.99 -12.21 10.79
CA ASP A 134 1.04 -13.68 10.97
C ASP A 134 0.16 -14.41 9.94
N SER A 135 -1.00 -13.84 9.63
CA SER A 135 -1.94 -14.38 8.65
C SER A 135 -2.90 -13.31 8.15
N LEU A 136 -3.50 -13.53 6.98
CA LEU A 136 -4.53 -12.63 6.46
C LEU A 136 -5.80 -12.58 7.33
N LYS A 137 -6.14 -13.67 8.04
CA LYS A 137 -7.38 -13.74 8.84
C LYS A 137 -7.22 -13.15 10.24
N ALA A 138 -6.03 -13.29 10.82
CA ALA A 138 -5.67 -12.79 12.13
C ALA A 138 -4.24 -12.24 12.03
N PRO A 139 -4.08 -10.93 11.79
CA PRO A 139 -2.76 -10.35 11.62
C PRO A 139 -1.82 -10.47 12.82
N GLY A 140 -2.37 -10.51 14.03
CA GLY A 140 -1.62 -10.78 15.26
C GLY A 140 -0.83 -9.60 15.85
N GLY A 141 -0.48 -8.59 15.04
CA GLY A 141 0.33 -7.44 15.43
C GLY A 141 -0.39 -6.08 15.37
N SER A 142 0.39 -5.01 15.27
CA SER A 142 -0.09 -3.63 15.12
C SER A 142 -0.52 -3.28 13.70
N MET A 143 -0.25 -4.14 12.72
CA MET A 143 -0.60 -3.93 11.31
C MET A 143 -1.80 -4.77 10.85
N THR A 144 -2.64 -4.17 10.02
CA THR A 144 -3.61 -4.83 9.13
C THR A 144 -3.64 -4.05 7.81
N GLY A 145 -4.48 -4.40 6.84
CA GLY A 145 -4.52 -3.64 5.59
C GLY A 145 -5.30 -4.28 4.47
N SER A 146 -5.00 -3.82 3.26
CA SER A 146 -5.43 -4.42 2.01
C SER A 146 -4.21 -4.81 1.17
N ILE A 147 -4.31 -5.89 0.41
CA ILE A 147 -3.22 -6.36 -0.47
C ILE A 147 -3.53 -6.07 -1.94
N ASP A 148 -2.50 -6.09 -2.77
CA ASP A 148 -2.58 -6.01 -4.23
C ASP A 148 -2.19 -7.33 -4.91
N ALA A 149 -2.34 -8.45 -4.20
CA ALA A 149 -2.01 -9.78 -4.71
C ALA A 149 -2.65 -10.04 -6.09
N THR A 150 -1.81 -10.44 -7.04
CA THR A 150 -2.20 -10.72 -8.42
C THR A 150 -2.24 -12.23 -8.70
N ASP A 151 -3.00 -12.61 -9.74
CA ASP A 151 -3.01 -13.98 -10.27
C ASP A 151 -1.82 -14.16 -11.24
N VAL A 152 -0.62 -14.37 -10.70
CA VAL A 152 0.62 -14.54 -11.50
C VAL A 152 0.48 -15.71 -12.48
N ALA A 153 -0.23 -16.78 -12.09
CA ALA A 153 -0.51 -17.91 -12.97
C ALA A 153 -1.35 -17.50 -14.20
N GLY A 154 -2.47 -16.83 -13.98
CA GLY A 154 -3.33 -16.32 -15.05
C GLY A 154 -2.63 -15.26 -15.91
N GLN A 155 -1.84 -14.39 -15.30
CA GLN A 155 -0.98 -13.42 -15.97
C GLN A 155 0.00 -14.09 -16.94
N ILE A 156 0.79 -15.07 -16.49
CA ILE A 156 1.75 -15.78 -17.35
C ILE A 156 1.04 -16.61 -18.42
N GLU A 157 -0.08 -17.26 -18.09
CA GLU A 157 -0.88 -17.99 -19.09
C GLU A 157 -1.37 -17.04 -20.19
N MET A 158 -1.89 -15.88 -19.81
CA MET A 158 -2.37 -14.86 -20.75
C MET A 158 -1.24 -14.31 -21.61
N LEU A 159 -0.09 -13.98 -21.02
CA LEU A 159 1.08 -13.51 -21.75
C LEU A 159 1.52 -14.53 -22.81
N ILE A 160 1.60 -15.82 -22.47
CA ILE A 160 1.94 -16.88 -23.43
C ILE A 160 0.88 -16.99 -24.55
N LYS A 161 -0.42 -16.85 -24.24
CA LYS A 161 -1.48 -16.87 -25.27
C LYS A 161 -1.41 -15.69 -26.23
N VAL A 162 -1.03 -14.51 -25.73
CA VAL A 162 -0.89 -13.28 -26.52
C VAL A 162 0.35 -13.32 -27.41
N VAL A 163 1.46 -13.90 -26.93
CA VAL A 163 2.72 -14.07 -27.70
C VAL A 163 3.12 -15.55 -27.88
N PRO A 164 2.31 -16.37 -28.57
CA PRO A 164 2.48 -17.82 -28.60
C PRO A 164 3.81 -18.28 -29.21
N ASN A 165 4.37 -17.46 -30.10
CA ASN A 165 5.63 -17.74 -30.80
C ASN A 165 6.88 -17.36 -30.00
N ALA A 166 6.75 -16.57 -28.92
CA ALA A 166 7.88 -16.18 -28.09
C ALA A 166 8.46 -17.41 -27.36
N LYS A 167 9.80 -17.51 -27.36
CA LYS A 167 10.58 -18.60 -26.75
C LYS A 167 11.39 -18.10 -25.56
N THR A 168 11.84 -16.84 -25.60
CA THR A 168 12.64 -16.23 -24.54
C THR A 168 11.87 -15.06 -23.91
N PHE A 169 11.61 -15.16 -22.62
CA PHE A 169 10.86 -14.18 -21.85
C PHE A 169 11.80 -13.45 -20.89
N GLY A 170 11.63 -12.15 -20.77
CA GLY A 170 12.28 -11.31 -19.78
C GLY A 170 11.43 -11.20 -18.52
N ILE A 171 12.07 -11.13 -17.36
CA ILE A 171 11.45 -10.64 -16.13
C ILE A 171 12.32 -9.47 -15.64
N PHE A 172 11.70 -8.31 -15.46
CA PHE A 172 12.38 -7.10 -15.00
C PHE A 172 11.77 -6.60 -13.71
N TYR A 173 12.60 -6.37 -12.68
CA TYR A 173 12.13 -5.89 -11.37
C TYR A 173 13.25 -5.28 -10.52
N ASN A 174 12.89 -4.62 -9.42
CA ASN A 174 13.81 -4.16 -8.38
C ASN A 174 14.08 -5.28 -7.35
N SER A 175 15.33 -5.72 -7.25
CA SER A 175 15.75 -6.77 -6.31
C SER A 175 15.74 -6.37 -4.83
N SER A 176 15.49 -5.10 -4.53
CA SER A 176 15.29 -4.58 -3.17
C SER A 176 13.83 -4.64 -2.73
N GLU A 177 12.91 -5.11 -3.57
CA GLU A 177 11.47 -5.20 -3.29
C GLU A 177 11.04 -6.67 -3.16
N VAL A 178 10.69 -7.10 -1.93
CA VAL A 178 10.26 -8.49 -1.64
C VAL A 178 9.01 -8.87 -2.44
N ASN A 179 8.05 -7.94 -2.59
CA ASN A 179 6.86 -8.11 -3.43
C ASN A 179 7.21 -8.54 -4.86
N SER A 180 8.22 -7.89 -5.45
CA SER A 180 8.66 -8.17 -6.80
C SER A 180 9.41 -9.50 -6.89
N GLU A 181 10.25 -9.82 -5.90
CA GLU A 181 11.01 -11.07 -5.88
C GLU A 181 10.08 -12.30 -5.80
N VAL A 182 9.02 -12.24 -4.97
CA VAL A 182 8.02 -13.32 -4.84
C VAL A 182 7.34 -13.58 -6.19
N GLN A 183 6.82 -12.54 -6.84
CA GLN A 183 6.16 -12.67 -8.15
C GLN A 183 7.14 -13.11 -9.25
N ALA A 184 8.37 -12.59 -9.26
CA ALA A 184 9.38 -12.95 -10.26
C ALA A 184 9.77 -14.43 -10.15
N LYS A 185 9.89 -14.96 -8.93
CA LYS A 185 10.15 -16.39 -8.70
C LYS A 185 9.03 -17.27 -9.21
N GLU A 186 7.77 -16.90 -8.93
CA GLU A 186 6.60 -17.63 -9.42
C GLU A 186 6.49 -17.57 -10.94
N ALA A 187 6.60 -16.38 -11.53
CA ALA A 187 6.56 -16.19 -12.97
C ALA A 187 7.66 -16.98 -13.71
N LYS A 188 8.89 -16.96 -13.18
CA LYS A 188 10.01 -17.76 -13.70
C LYS A 188 9.65 -19.25 -13.74
N LYS A 189 9.16 -19.78 -12.63
CA LYS A 189 8.76 -21.19 -12.51
C LYS A 189 7.70 -21.54 -13.55
N LEU A 190 6.64 -20.74 -13.65
CA LEU A 190 5.53 -20.96 -14.59
C LEU A 190 5.99 -20.91 -16.06
N LEU A 191 6.86 -19.97 -16.42
CA LEU A 191 7.43 -19.88 -17.76
C LEU A 191 8.30 -21.11 -18.10
N GLU A 192 9.16 -21.54 -17.16
CA GLU A 192 10.02 -22.71 -17.34
C GLU A 192 9.20 -24.02 -17.45
N GLU A 193 8.14 -24.17 -16.66
CA GLU A 193 7.20 -25.30 -16.76
C GLU A 193 6.50 -25.37 -18.12
N LYS A 194 6.35 -24.23 -18.81
CA LYS A 194 5.83 -24.15 -20.19
C LYS A 194 6.93 -24.26 -21.25
N GLY A 195 8.15 -24.64 -20.86
CA GLY A 195 9.29 -24.84 -21.76
C GLY A 195 9.85 -23.54 -22.34
N LYS A 196 9.59 -22.39 -21.70
CA LYS A 196 10.12 -21.09 -22.11
C LYS A 196 11.48 -20.82 -21.46
N LYS A 197 12.36 -20.11 -22.17
CA LYS A 197 13.61 -19.60 -21.60
C LYS A 197 13.31 -18.30 -20.86
N VAL A 198 13.96 -18.09 -19.71
CA VAL A 198 13.77 -16.88 -18.89
C VAL A 198 15.09 -16.14 -18.73
N VAL A 199 15.08 -14.83 -18.99
CA VAL A 199 16.18 -13.90 -18.70
C VAL A 199 15.71 -12.94 -17.62
N ILE A 200 16.33 -13.00 -16.45
CA ILE A 200 16.02 -12.07 -15.35
C ILE A 200 17.00 -10.91 -15.41
N LYS A 201 16.47 -9.69 -15.32
CA LYS A 201 17.26 -8.47 -15.16
C LYS A 201 16.71 -7.70 -13.98
N THR A 202 17.59 -7.31 -13.06
CA THR A 202 17.22 -6.53 -11.88
C THR A 202 17.92 -5.19 -11.83
N VAL A 203 17.33 -4.29 -11.05
CA VAL A 203 17.92 -3.03 -10.60
C VAL A 203 17.73 -2.91 -9.08
N THR A 204 18.35 -1.90 -8.47
CA THR A 204 18.05 -1.51 -7.08
C THR A 204 17.55 -0.07 -6.98
N SER A 205 17.55 0.66 -8.10
CA SER A 205 17.14 2.07 -8.17
C SER A 205 16.62 2.42 -9.56
N THR A 206 15.89 3.53 -9.66
CA THR A 206 15.37 4.07 -10.93
C THR A 206 16.47 4.50 -11.90
N ASN A 207 17.65 4.87 -11.40
CA ASN A 207 18.79 5.35 -12.22
C ASN A 207 19.30 4.29 -13.21
N ASP A 208 19.17 3.01 -12.86
CA ASP A 208 19.71 1.90 -13.65
C ASP A 208 18.70 1.34 -14.66
N VAL A 209 17.42 1.76 -14.59
CA VAL A 209 16.32 1.19 -15.37
C VAL A 209 16.57 1.30 -16.87
N GLN A 210 16.95 2.48 -17.36
CA GLN A 210 17.13 2.72 -18.79
C GLN A 210 18.15 1.73 -19.39
N GLN A 211 19.31 1.58 -18.75
CA GLN A 211 20.36 0.68 -19.22
C GLN A 211 19.93 -0.79 -19.10
N ALA A 212 19.32 -1.16 -17.98
CA ALA A 212 18.92 -2.53 -17.70
C ALA A 212 17.85 -3.03 -18.68
N VAL A 213 16.79 -2.23 -18.90
CA VAL A 213 15.69 -2.56 -19.81
C VAL A 213 16.15 -2.55 -21.26
N THR A 214 16.99 -1.59 -21.68
CA THR A 214 17.58 -1.61 -23.03
C THR A 214 18.36 -2.90 -23.29
N SER A 215 19.16 -3.34 -22.32
CA SER A 215 19.91 -4.59 -22.40
C SER A 215 18.98 -5.80 -22.44
N LEU A 216 17.92 -5.83 -21.62
CA LEU A 216 16.96 -6.93 -21.59
C LEU A 216 16.19 -7.05 -22.91
N ALA A 217 15.70 -5.93 -23.45
CA ALA A 217 14.94 -5.88 -24.70
C ALA A 217 15.71 -6.46 -25.90
N GLY A 218 17.05 -6.37 -25.90
CA GLY A 218 17.89 -6.99 -26.92
C GLY A 218 18.04 -8.51 -26.82
N GLN A 219 17.52 -9.15 -25.76
CA GLN A 219 17.74 -10.56 -25.44
C GLN A 219 16.45 -11.40 -25.42
N VAL A 220 15.28 -10.76 -25.46
CA VAL A 220 13.99 -11.43 -25.19
C VAL A 220 12.93 -11.05 -26.21
N GLU A 221 11.88 -11.85 -26.28
CA GLU A 221 10.78 -11.71 -27.24
C GLU A 221 9.48 -11.20 -26.56
N ALA A 222 9.40 -11.27 -25.23
CA ALA A 222 8.35 -10.67 -24.43
C ALA A 222 8.84 -10.45 -23.00
N ILE A 223 8.25 -9.51 -22.25
CA ILE A 223 8.64 -9.20 -20.87
C ILE A 223 7.44 -9.30 -19.93
N TYR A 224 7.66 -9.88 -18.75
CA TYR A 224 6.75 -9.77 -17.61
C TYR A 224 7.28 -8.72 -16.62
N LEU A 225 6.41 -7.79 -16.24
CA LEU A 225 6.64 -6.77 -15.23
C LEU A 225 5.72 -7.03 -14.03
N PRO A 226 6.24 -7.47 -12.87
CA PRO A 226 5.44 -7.69 -11.66
C PRO A 226 4.92 -6.37 -11.06
N THR A 227 4.15 -6.41 -9.96
CA THR A 227 3.87 -5.18 -9.18
C THR A 227 5.15 -4.70 -8.51
N ASP A 228 5.77 -3.69 -9.14
CA ASP A 228 7.08 -3.17 -8.77
C ASP A 228 7.06 -1.64 -8.83
N ASN A 229 7.41 -1.01 -7.72
CA ASN A 229 7.29 0.44 -7.59
C ASN A 229 8.32 1.17 -8.45
N THR A 230 9.49 0.56 -8.69
CA THR A 230 10.53 1.11 -9.56
C THR A 230 10.10 1.06 -11.02
N VAL A 231 9.47 -0.03 -11.45
CA VAL A 231 8.85 -0.15 -12.78
C VAL A 231 7.75 0.88 -12.95
N ALA A 232 6.82 0.98 -11.99
CA ALA A 232 5.72 1.95 -12.06
C ALA A 232 6.20 3.40 -12.12
N SER A 233 7.22 3.75 -11.33
CA SER A 233 7.83 5.10 -11.33
C SER A 233 8.60 5.42 -12.62
N THR A 234 8.91 4.42 -13.45
CA THR A 234 9.70 4.59 -14.68
C THR A 234 8.99 4.07 -15.93
N ALA A 235 7.68 3.86 -15.85
CA ALA A 235 6.87 3.25 -16.89
C ALA A 235 7.07 3.93 -18.26
N SER A 236 7.03 5.26 -18.32
CA SER A 236 7.29 6.02 -19.56
C SER A 236 8.67 5.70 -20.19
N THR A 237 9.74 5.65 -19.38
CA THR A 237 11.09 5.29 -19.86
C THR A 237 11.12 3.88 -20.42
N ILE A 238 10.47 2.93 -19.72
CA ILE A 238 10.37 1.54 -20.13
C ILE A 238 9.58 1.44 -21.44
N GLY A 239 8.43 2.10 -21.53
CA GLY A 239 7.55 2.12 -22.70
C GLY A 239 8.26 2.61 -23.95
N ASP A 240 8.97 3.73 -23.88
CA ASP A 240 9.74 4.26 -25.01
C ASP A 240 10.78 3.25 -25.54
N ILE A 241 11.48 2.57 -24.63
CA ILE A 241 12.48 1.55 -24.98
C ILE A 241 11.81 0.35 -25.65
N LEU A 242 10.76 -0.18 -25.03
CA LEU A 242 10.08 -1.39 -25.48
C LEU A 242 9.32 -1.17 -26.79
N LEU A 243 8.70 0.01 -26.96
CA LEU A 243 8.02 0.40 -28.18
C LEU A 243 9.01 0.49 -29.35
N LYS A 244 10.17 1.12 -29.13
CA LYS A 244 11.26 1.21 -30.11
C LYS A 244 11.83 -0.17 -30.46
N ALA A 245 11.99 -1.03 -29.46
CA ALA A 245 12.48 -2.39 -29.64
C ALA A 245 11.43 -3.35 -30.21
N LYS A 246 10.15 -2.94 -30.22
CA LYS A 246 8.98 -3.77 -30.55
C LYS A 246 8.91 -5.06 -29.71
N VAL A 247 9.25 -4.95 -28.43
CA VAL A 247 9.19 -6.06 -27.47
C VAL A 247 7.92 -5.89 -26.63
N PRO A 248 6.90 -6.74 -26.79
CA PRO A 248 5.70 -6.65 -25.97
C PRO A 248 6.01 -6.97 -24.51
N ALA A 249 5.43 -6.19 -23.60
CA ALA A 249 5.43 -6.49 -22.18
C ALA A 249 4.01 -6.65 -21.64
N MET A 250 3.86 -7.34 -20.52
CA MET A 250 2.65 -7.32 -19.70
C MET A 250 2.99 -6.82 -18.30
N GLY A 251 2.08 -6.02 -17.74
CA GLY A 251 2.19 -5.47 -16.39
C GLY A 251 1.04 -5.88 -15.46
N SER A 252 1.27 -5.75 -14.16
CA SER A 252 0.34 -6.19 -13.11
C SER A 252 -0.63 -5.11 -12.62
N ASP A 253 -0.62 -3.90 -13.20
CA ASP A 253 -1.53 -2.81 -12.86
C ASP A 253 -1.63 -1.79 -14.01
N GLU A 254 -2.70 -0.99 -14.04
CA GLU A 254 -2.94 -0.04 -15.15
C GLU A 254 -1.94 1.13 -15.17
N ALA A 255 -1.26 1.46 -14.07
CA ALA A 255 -0.29 2.55 -14.05
C ALA A 255 0.95 2.25 -14.91
N VAL A 256 1.20 0.98 -15.25
CA VAL A 256 2.26 0.58 -16.20
C VAL A 256 1.75 0.31 -17.61
N LEU A 257 0.50 0.66 -17.94
CA LEU A 257 -0.07 0.41 -19.27
C LEU A 257 0.73 1.10 -20.38
N GLU A 258 1.25 2.29 -20.13
CA GLU A 258 2.10 3.01 -21.09
C GLU A 258 3.40 2.25 -21.43
N ALA A 259 3.89 1.42 -20.49
CA ALA A 259 5.09 0.62 -20.66
C ALA A 259 4.84 -0.72 -21.37
N THR A 260 3.58 -1.14 -21.47
CA THR A 260 3.20 -2.53 -21.75
C THR A 260 2.26 -2.63 -22.93
N LEU A 261 2.10 -3.85 -23.45
CA LEU A 261 1.06 -4.18 -24.43
C LEU A 261 -0.31 -4.26 -23.77
N PHE A 262 -0.36 -4.84 -22.57
CA PHE A 262 -1.57 -4.97 -21.78
C PHE A 262 -1.23 -5.14 -20.31
N THR A 263 -2.20 -4.89 -19.47
CA THR A 263 -2.11 -5.14 -18.03
C THR A 263 -3.19 -6.12 -17.62
N TYR A 264 -2.95 -6.87 -16.55
CA TYR A 264 -3.95 -7.69 -15.89
C TYR A 264 -3.77 -7.54 -14.39
N GLY A 265 -4.59 -6.69 -13.78
CA GLY A 265 -4.19 -6.06 -12.52
C GLY A 265 -5.29 -5.52 -11.63
N VAL A 266 -4.85 -4.90 -10.54
CA VAL A 266 -5.66 -4.46 -9.40
C VAL A 266 -6.13 -3.01 -9.55
N ASP A 267 -7.33 -2.71 -9.05
CA ASP A 267 -7.80 -1.34 -8.85
C ASP A 267 -7.21 -0.78 -7.54
N TYR A 268 -6.23 0.13 -7.68
CA TYR A 268 -5.54 0.71 -6.54
C TYR A 268 -6.41 1.67 -5.73
N HIS A 269 -7.38 2.35 -6.35
CA HIS A 269 -8.33 3.20 -5.62
C HIS A 269 -9.20 2.33 -4.71
N ALA A 270 -9.72 1.21 -5.22
CA ALA A 270 -10.57 0.29 -4.47
C ALA A 270 -9.86 -0.30 -3.24
N ILE A 271 -8.60 -0.77 -3.37
CA ILE A 271 -7.83 -1.25 -2.20
C ILE A 271 -7.49 -0.09 -1.24
N GLY A 272 -7.31 1.12 -1.75
CA GLY A 272 -7.18 2.33 -0.94
C GLY A 272 -8.41 2.55 -0.06
N VAL A 273 -9.61 2.46 -0.64
CA VAL A 273 -10.89 2.55 0.09
C VAL A 273 -10.99 1.45 1.14
N GLN A 274 -10.68 0.20 0.80
CA GLN A 274 -10.69 -0.92 1.76
C GLN A 274 -9.75 -0.67 2.95
N ALA A 275 -8.55 -0.14 2.71
CA ALA A 275 -7.62 0.24 3.77
C ALA A 275 -8.18 1.37 4.65
N GLY A 276 -8.78 2.41 4.05
CA GLY A 276 -9.36 3.51 4.82
C GLY A 276 -10.56 3.08 5.68
N GLU A 277 -11.35 2.11 5.22
CA GLU A 277 -12.40 1.49 6.04
C GLU A 277 -11.84 0.76 7.27
N LEU A 278 -10.70 0.07 7.14
CA LEU A 278 -10.01 -0.54 8.27
C LEU A 278 -9.46 0.52 9.24
N ALA A 279 -8.86 1.60 8.72
CA ALA A 279 -8.39 2.71 9.56
C ALA A 279 -9.54 3.36 10.34
N ALA A 280 -10.70 3.57 9.71
CA ALA A 280 -11.88 4.10 10.38
C ALA A 280 -12.38 3.21 11.52
N ARG A 281 -12.24 1.87 11.41
CA ARG A 281 -12.56 0.93 12.49
C ARG A 281 -11.56 1.00 13.63
N ILE A 282 -10.28 1.12 13.31
CA ILE A 282 -9.21 1.31 14.30
C ILE A 282 -9.42 2.62 15.09
N LEU A 283 -9.72 3.72 14.39
CA LEU A 283 -10.03 5.01 15.01
C LEU A 283 -11.29 4.98 15.91
N LYS A 284 -12.15 3.97 15.73
CA LYS A 284 -13.33 3.71 16.59
C LYS A 284 -13.04 2.73 17.74
N GLY A 285 -11.78 2.30 17.89
CA GLY A 285 -11.30 1.49 19.01
C GLY A 285 -11.15 -0.01 18.72
N GLU A 286 -11.33 -0.46 17.48
CA GLU A 286 -10.98 -1.84 17.10
C GLU A 286 -9.45 -2.02 17.01
N LYS A 287 -8.97 -3.24 17.27
CA LYS A 287 -7.53 -3.54 17.23
C LYS A 287 -7.12 -4.07 15.86
N ALA A 288 -6.02 -3.55 15.31
CA ALA A 288 -5.45 -4.04 14.05
C ALA A 288 -5.23 -5.57 14.04
N ALA A 289 -4.76 -6.13 15.16
CA ALA A 289 -4.51 -7.57 15.32
C ALA A 289 -5.73 -8.47 15.04
N ASP A 290 -6.95 -7.95 15.21
CA ASP A 290 -8.21 -8.69 15.06
C ASP A 290 -8.90 -8.42 13.71
N LEU A 291 -8.36 -7.50 12.91
CA LEU A 291 -8.94 -7.07 11.65
C LEU A 291 -8.32 -7.86 10.48
N ALA A 292 -9.10 -8.74 9.85
CA ALA A 292 -8.63 -9.49 8.70
C ALA A 292 -8.19 -8.56 7.54
N VAL A 293 -7.05 -8.89 6.94
CA VAL A 293 -6.50 -8.25 5.75
C VAL A 293 -7.47 -8.43 4.58
N LYS A 294 -7.69 -7.36 3.83
CA LYS A 294 -8.58 -7.32 2.67
C LYS A 294 -7.84 -7.73 1.40
N THR A 295 -8.48 -8.56 0.59
CA THR A 295 -8.00 -8.94 -0.75
C THR A 295 -8.66 -8.07 -1.81
N PRO A 296 -7.98 -7.79 -2.94
CA PRO A 296 -8.53 -6.97 -3.99
C PRO A 296 -9.78 -7.64 -4.59
N GLU A 297 -10.73 -6.82 -5.03
CA GLU A 297 -11.81 -7.29 -5.90
C GLU A 297 -11.27 -7.55 -7.32
N THR A 298 -12.05 -8.21 -8.16
CA THR A 298 -11.59 -8.88 -9.40
C THR A 298 -10.70 -8.01 -10.29
N ALA A 299 -9.61 -8.61 -10.79
CA ALA A 299 -8.63 -7.93 -11.62
C ALA A 299 -9.20 -7.55 -13.01
N ALA A 300 -8.76 -6.40 -13.54
CA ALA A 300 -9.16 -5.87 -14.84
C ALA A 300 -8.02 -5.99 -15.86
N VAL A 301 -8.40 -6.09 -17.14
CA VAL A 301 -7.47 -6.07 -18.27
C VAL A 301 -7.57 -4.74 -19.02
N ALA A 302 -6.46 -4.03 -19.14
CA ALA A 302 -6.32 -2.86 -19.99
C ALA A 302 -5.36 -3.15 -21.15
N VAL A 303 -5.54 -2.48 -22.30
CA VAL A 303 -4.76 -2.75 -23.52
C VAL A 303 -4.21 -1.46 -24.09
N ASN A 304 -2.92 -1.46 -24.43
CA ASN A 304 -2.25 -0.36 -25.08
C ASN A 304 -2.33 -0.54 -26.60
N GLU A 305 -3.24 0.20 -27.25
CA GLU A 305 -3.48 0.08 -28.69
C GLU A 305 -2.29 0.51 -29.55
N GLU A 306 -1.49 1.48 -29.07
CA GLU A 306 -0.27 1.91 -29.76
C GLU A 306 0.78 0.80 -29.76
N MET A 307 1.04 0.21 -28.59
CA MET A 307 1.96 -0.93 -28.47
C MET A 307 1.47 -2.11 -29.30
N ALA A 308 0.18 -2.43 -29.23
CA ALA A 308 -0.44 -3.51 -30.00
C ALA A 308 -0.21 -3.35 -31.50
N LYS A 309 -0.40 -2.14 -32.02
CA LYS A 309 -0.10 -1.80 -33.42
C LYS A 309 1.39 -1.94 -33.74
N ALA A 310 2.28 -1.50 -32.84
CA ALA A 310 3.72 -1.55 -33.05
C ALA A 310 4.26 -2.99 -33.12
N VAL A 311 3.70 -3.90 -32.31
CA VAL A 311 4.08 -5.32 -32.25
C VAL A 311 3.23 -6.24 -33.15
N GLY A 312 2.20 -5.69 -33.79
CA GLY A 312 1.34 -6.41 -34.74
C GLY A 312 0.37 -7.40 -34.09
N ILE A 313 -0.14 -7.08 -32.89
CA ILE A 313 -1.10 -7.89 -32.14
C ILE A 313 -2.47 -7.19 -32.16
N ASP A 314 -3.55 -7.95 -32.33
CA ASP A 314 -4.93 -7.44 -32.30
C ASP A 314 -5.38 -7.16 -30.85
N PRO A 315 -5.69 -5.89 -30.48
CA PRO A 315 -6.20 -5.56 -29.15
C PRO A 315 -7.45 -6.34 -28.73
N GLU A 316 -8.33 -6.68 -29.69
CA GLU A 316 -9.57 -7.39 -29.41
C GLU A 316 -9.34 -8.85 -29.00
N MET A 317 -8.21 -9.44 -29.41
CA MET A 317 -7.79 -10.75 -28.93
C MET A 317 -7.51 -10.71 -27.42
N ILE A 318 -6.81 -9.67 -26.96
CA ILE A 318 -6.41 -9.50 -25.56
C ILE A 318 -7.66 -9.25 -24.68
N LYS A 319 -8.56 -8.36 -25.12
CA LYS A 319 -9.82 -8.07 -24.41
C LYS A 319 -10.73 -9.29 -24.26
N LYS A 320 -10.68 -10.25 -25.20
CA LYS A 320 -11.45 -11.51 -25.12
C LYS A 320 -10.83 -12.52 -24.15
N LEU A 321 -9.51 -12.50 -23.99
CA LEU A 321 -8.80 -13.38 -23.06
C LEU A 321 -8.97 -12.95 -21.59
N GLY A 322 -9.27 -11.67 -21.35
CA GLY A 322 -9.53 -11.11 -20.02
C GLY A 322 -10.99 -11.20 -19.53
N LYS A 323 -11.86 -11.90 -20.26
CA LYS A 323 -13.26 -12.16 -19.89
C LYS A 323 -13.48 -13.63 -19.59
#